data_AF-A0A6G1BMA4-F1
#
_entry.id   AF-A0A6G1BMA4-F1
#
_cell.length_a   1.000
_cell.length_b   1.000
_cell.length_c   1.000
_cell.angle_alpha   90.00
_cell.angle_beta   90.00
_cell.angle_gamma   90.00
#
_symmetry.space_group_name_H-M   'P 1'
#
loop_
_entity.id
_entity.type
_entity.pdbx_description
1 polymer ?
#
loop_
_entity_poly.entity_id
_entity_poly.type
_entity_poly.pdbx_seq_one_letter_code
_entity_poly.pdbx_strand_id
1 'polypeptide(L)'
;MNSRLATFLLLVITLSSSRPCPRRVDAAREWLSRGASIAVEDHATDVLRSPDGTFAAGFYDASPTVFTFSVWFARAADRAIDSGGNALWQSFDFPTDTLFPAQWLTAATRLVSCDRLLSAGYYRLGFSDYAMLSLFYDNGNFSSIYWPNPYFSYWQNNRRIYNFSREAAIDALGQFLSSDGTNFEAADLGAGGVRRRLTLDTDGNLRVYSLNEAAGGTWSVSWMAFGNPCNIHGVCGANAVCHYSPEPLCVCAPGNESVDKSDWSRGYRPTFRLECAQPTKLVALPHSDFWGYDLNDGEVMPFRDCANKCLENCACVVFQYKEHMECYLKSVLFNGKTFPGLPGTVYIKVPADFHVPEFHVHQWQRDGVGLAIQEDIAGCAAATDGDRKVLLKISASISTRDAGKPVWSYLYGFMSALLVVEVIVIGLGCWLFSDKGLFRRSRVYAIEEGYKLITSHFHRYSYAEIKKATKNFTDVIGRGGSGVVYKGVVDDERVVAVKVLKNVSRQSEEEFQAELSVIGRIYHMNPVRMWGCCSQGKHRILVSEYIENGSLAQKLFDRDGSDDDDVLDWNQRFRIAIGVAKGLAYLHSECSE
;
A
#
# COMPACT_ATOMS: atom_id res chain seq x y z
N MET A 1 -49.12 -72.61 5.16
CA MET A 1 -49.25 -73.55 6.30
C MET A 1 -47.94 -73.52 7.09
N ASN A 2 -48.00 -73.04 8.35
CA ASN A 2 -47.11 -73.21 9.53
C ASN A 2 -45.56 -73.15 9.33
N SER A 3 -44.70 -72.58 10.19
CA SER A 3 -44.76 -71.86 11.46
C SER A 3 -43.30 -71.45 11.84
N ARG A 4 -43.11 -70.19 12.25
CA ARG A 4 -42.20 -69.65 13.30
C ARG A 4 -40.67 -69.93 13.33
N LEU A 5 -39.94 -68.80 13.28
CA LEU A 5 -38.87 -68.28 14.17
C LEU A 5 -37.58 -69.07 14.49
N ALA A 6 -36.47 -68.41 14.11
CA ALA A 6 -35.30 -67.97 14.92
C ALA A 6 -34.34 -69.01 15.53
N THR A 7 -33.02 -68.85 15.30
CA THR A 7 -32.07 -68.05 16.13
C THR A 7 -30.59 -68.36 15.77
N PHE A 8 -29.80 -67.30 15.58
CA PHE A 8 -28.35 -67.04 15.80
C PHE A 8 -27.48 -68.10 16.56
N LEU A 9 -26.14 -68.26 16.44
CA LEU A 9 -25.00 -67.35 16.13
C LEU A 9 -23.67 -68.19 15.95
N LEU A 10 -22.76 -67.68 15.11
CA LEU A 10 -21.26 -67.62 15.20
C LEU A 10 -20.30 -68.83 15.01
N LEU A 11 -19.36 -68.59 14.06
CA LEU A 11 -17.87 -68.60 14.15
C LEU A 11 -17.13 -69.60 13.23
N VAL A 12 -16.21 -69.09 12.39
CA VAL A 12 -14.80 -69.54 12.17
C VAL A 12 -14.23 -69.01 10.83
N ILE A 13 -13.29 -68.06 10.98
CA ILE A 13 -11.97 -67.88 10.33
C ILE A 13 -11.66 -68.65 9.02
N THR A 14 -11.20 -67.95 7.98
CA THR A 14 -10.02 -68.35 7.17
C THR A 14 -9.40 -67.14 6.46
N LEU A 15 -8.06 -67.12 6.45
CA LEU A 15 -7.18 -66.12 5.81
C LEU A 15 -6.55 -66.71 4.54
N SER A 16 -6.52 -65.87 3.49
CA SER A 16 -5.52 -65.74 2.40
C SER A 16 -5.27 -66.87 1.38
N SER A 17 -5.46 -66.56 0.08
CA SER A 17 -4.35 -66.37 -0.87
C SER A 17 -4.75 -65.58 -2.14
N SER A 18 -4.02 -64.49 -2.37
CA SER A 18 -3.61 -63.83 -3.63
C SER A 18 -4.48 -63.83 -4.90
N ARG A 19 -4.77 -62.61 -5.39
CA ARG A 19 -4.38 -62.07 -6.72
C ARG A 19 -4.61 -60.54 -6.75
N PRO A 20 -3.97 -59.81 -7.69
CA PRO A 20 -3.15 -58.63 -7.39
C PRO A 20 -3.93 -57.31 -7.40
N CYS A 21 -3.49 -56.40 -6.53
CA CYS A 21 -3.90 -55.00 -6.52
C CYS A 21 -3.38 -54.30 -7.79
N PRO A 22 -4.23 -53.63 -8.60
CA PRO A 22 -3.73 -52.77 -9.64
C PRO A 22 -3.14 -51.52 -8.98
N ARG A 23 -1.80 -51.43 -9.01
CA ARG A 23 -1.12 -50.12 -8.99
C ARG A 23 -1.60 -49.34 -10.20
N ARG A 24 -2.37 -48.28 -9.96
CA ARG A 24 -2.41 -47.10 -10.81
C ARG A 24 -2.62 -45.89 -9.90
N VAL A 25 -1.51 -45.36 -9.40
CA VAL A 25 -1.47 -43.93 -9.05
C VAL A 25 -1.44 -43.25 -10.40
N ASP A 26 -2.60 -42.86 -10.92
CA ASP A 26 -2.67 -42.10 -12.16
C ASP A 26 -1.88 -40.79 -12.01
N ALA A 27 -1.14 -40.47 -13.07
CA ALA A 27 0.07 -39.67 -13.02
C ALA A 27 -0.16 -38.22 -12.59
N ALA A 28 0.52 -37.80 -11.52
CA ALA A 28 0.77 -36.39 -11.29
C ALA A 28 1.48 -35.82 -12.53
N ARG A 29 0.97 -34.72 -13.06
CA ARG A 29 1.49 -34.13 -14.31
C ARG A 29 2.70 -33.25 -13.97
N GLU A 30 3.82 -33.51 -14.62
CA GLU A 30 5.03 -32.68 -14.49
C GLU A 30 4.96 -31.40 -15.34
N TRP A 31 4.07 -31.37 -16.35
CA TRP A 31 3.89 -30.25 -17.27
C TRP A 31 2.44 -30.13 -17.75
N LEU A 32 1.98 -28.89 -17.96
CA LEU A 32 0.73 -28.58 -18.65
C LEU A 32 1.05 -28.18 -20.09
N SER A 33 0.53 -28.93 -21.06
CA SER A 33 0.60 -28.55 -22.47
C SER A 33 -0.33 -27.36 -22.75
N ARG A 34 -0.05 -26.60 -23.81
CA ARG A 34 -0.93 -25.51 -24.24
C ARG A 34 -2.33 -26.06 -24.52
N GLY A 35 -3.34 -25.49 -23.86
CA GLY A 35 -4.74 -25.94 -23.93
C GLY A 35 -5.13 -26.98 -22.87
N ALA A 36 -4.20 -27.45 -22.04
CA ALA A 36 -4.52 -28.24 -20.85
C ALA A 36 -5.11 -27.34 -19.75
N SER A 37 -5.97 -27.93 -18.92
CA SER A 37 -6.59 -27.30 -17.76
C SER A 37 -6.47 -28.22 -16.54
N ILE A 38 -6.52 -27.60 -15.36
CA ILE A 38 -6.72 -28.28 -14.08
C ILE A 38 -8.10 -27.90 -13.56
N ALA A 39 -8.87 -28.88 -13.11
CA ALA A 39 -10.26 -28.72 -12.70
C ALA A 39 -10.40 -28.88 -11.17
N VAL A 40 -11.34 -28.16 -10.58
CA VAL A 40 -11.59 -28.22 -9.13
C VAL A 40 -12.24 -29.56 -8.75
N GLU A 41 -13.06 -30.11 -9.64
CA GLU A 41 -13.73 -31.40 -9.52
C GLU A 41 -12.72 -32.54 -9.35
N ASP A 42 -11.54 -32.39 -9.95
CA ASP A 42 -10.45 -33.36 -9.93
C ASP A 42 -9.35 -33.01 -8.92
N HIS A 43 -9.57 -32.08 -7.98
CA HIS A 43 -8.55 -31.61 -7.02
C HIS A 43 -7.84 -32.73 -6.22
N ALA A 44 -8.52 -33.86 -6.01
CA ALA A 44 -7.94 -35.00 -5.30
C ALA A 44 -6.88 -35.76 -6.12
N THR A 45 -6.95 -35.69 -7.45
CA THR A 45 -6.18 -36.53 -8.39
C THR A 45 -5.34 -35.72 -9.38
N ASP A 46 -5.78 -34.56 -9.82
CA ASP A 46 -5.08 -33.68 -10.77
C ASP A 46 -4.18 -32.70 -10.00
N VAL A 47 -2.98 -33.15 -9.64
CA VAL A 47 -1.97 -32.37 -8.93
C VAL A 47 -0.71 -32.30 -9.80
N LEU A 48 -0.19 -31.09 -9.98
CA LEU A 48 1.08 -30.85 -10.65
C LEU A 48 2.23 -31.19 -9.71
N ARG A 49 3.27 -31.84 -10.21
CA ARG A 49 4.50 -32.11 -9.43
C ARG A 49 5.71 -31.52 -10.13
N SER A 50 6.63 -30.96 -9.36
CA SER A 50 7.90 -30.52 -9.91
C SER A 50 8.71 -31.73 -10.43
N PRO A 51 9.58 -31.55 -11.44
CA PRO A 51 10.35 -32.66 -12.03
C PRO A 51 11.27 -33.41 -11.05
N ASP A 52 11.70 -32.76 -9.97
CA ASP A 52 12.50 -33.36 -8.89
C ASP A 52 11.64 -34.02 -7.79
N GLY A 53 10.31 -33.89 -7.90
CA GLY A 53 9.33 -34.40 -6.96
C GLY A 53 9.38 -33.71 -5.59
N THR A 54 9.94 -32.51 -5.51
CA THR A 54 10.05 -31.72 -4.26
C THR A 54 8.75 -30.97 -3.96
N PHE A 55 8.12 -30.39 -4.99
CA PHE A 55 6.94 -29.55 -4.85
C PHE A 55 5.73 -30.16 -5.56
N ALA A 56 4.55 -29.82 -5.06
CA ALA A 56 3.28 -30.09 -5.69
C ALA A 56 2.43 -28.82 -5.73
N ALA A 57 1.58 -28.69 -6.74
CA ALA A 57 0.65 -27.59 -6.89
C ALA A 57 -0.71 -28.09 -7.40
N GLY A 58 -1.79 -27.51 -6.91
CA GLY A 58 -3.14 -27.92 -7.29
C GLY A 58 -4.21 -27.26 -6.42
N PHE A 59 -5.46 -27.66 -6.61
CA PHE A 59 -6.56 -27.20 -5.77
C PHE A 59 -6.55 -27.93 -4.43
N TYR A 60 -6.72 -27.16 -3.36
CA TYR A 60 -6.84 -27.61 -1.98
C TYR A 60 -8.17 -27.14 -1.41
N ASP A 61 -8.84 -28.00 -0.66
CA ASP A 61 -10.13 -27.72 -0.03
C ASP A 61 -9.95 -26.83 1.21
N ALA A 62 -10.31 -25.55 1.08
CA ALA A 62 -10.34 -24.62 2.21
C ALA A 62 -11.62 -24.78 3.04
N SER A 63 -12.72 -25.15 2.38
CA SER A 63 -14.00 -25.54 2.99
C SER A 63 -14.77 -26.45 2.03
N PRO A 64 -15.91 -27.07 2.44
CA PRO A 64 -16.67 -28.00 1.59
C PRO A 64 -17.10 -27.44 0.22
N THR A 65 -17.13 -26.11 0.06
CA THR A 65 -17.58 -25.44 -1.17
C THR A 65 -16.57 -24.44 -1.71
N VAL A 66 -15.40 -24.32 -1.09
CA VAL A 66 -14.40 -23.30 -1.43
C VAL A 66 -13.03 -23.93 -1.53
N PHE A 67 -12.36 -23.68 -2.66
CA PHE A 67 -11.05 -24.22 -2.98
C PHE A 67 -10.04 -23.09 -3.16
N THR A 68 -8.82 -23.34 -2.72
CA THR A 68 -7.67 -22.48 -3.01
C THR A 68 -6.70 -23.21 -3.92
N PHE A 69 -6.07 -22.50 -4.85
CA PHE A 69 -4.92 -23.06 -5.55
C PHE A 69 -3.70 -22.88 -4.65
N SER A 70 -2.99 -23.96 -4.36
CA SER A 70 -1.88 -23.98 -3.39
C SER A 70 -0.63 -24.63 -3.97
N VAL A 71 0.51 -24.30 -3.38
CA VAL A 71 1.81 -24.95 -3.62
C VAL A 71 2.34 -25.49 -2.28
N TRP A 72 2.78 -26.74 -2.25
CA TRP A 72 3.24 -27.43 -1.03
C TRP A 72 4.37 -28.43 -1.31
N PHE A 73 4.96 -29.02 -0.25
CA PHE A 73 6.00 -30.04 -0.39
C PHE A 73 5.39 -31.43 -0.67
N ALA A 74 5.87 -32.09 -1.72
CA ALA A 74 5.29 -33.34 -2.23
C ALA A 74 5.66 -34.61 -1.43
N ARG A 75 6.67 -34.55 -0.54
CA ARG A 75 7.21 -35.69 0.21
C ARG A 75 6.84 -35.71 1.71
N ALA A 76 6.05 -34.75 2.18
CA ALA A 76 5.50 -34.82 3.52
C ALA A 76 4.36 -35.86 3.56
N ALA A 77 4.35 -36.73 4.56
CA ALA A 77 3.43 -37.87 4.67
C ALA A 77 1.94 -37.48 4.60
N ASP A 78 1.62 -36.22 4.89
CA ASP A 78 0.25 -35.71 5.00
C ASP A 78 -0.05 -34.55 4.01
N ARG A 79 0.65 -34.44 2.87
CA ARG A 79 0.64 -33.23 2.02
C ARG A 79 1.07 -31.96 2.78
N ALA A 80 1.77 -32.12 3.90
CA ALA A 80 2.10 -31.02 4.80
C ALA A 80 2.98 -29.98 4.08
N ILE A 81 2.38 -28.88 3.63
CA ILE A 81 2.09 -27.75 4.53
C ILE A 81 3.17 -27.58 5.65
N ASP A 82 3.77 -26.40 5.84
CA ASP A 82 4.94 -26.13 6.71
C ASP A 82 4.89 -26.74 8.13
N SER A 83 5.94 -26.57 8.94
CA SER A 83 6.00 -27.14 10.30
C SER A 83 4.85 -26.74 11.25
N GLY A 84 3.99 -25.78 10.87
CA GLY A 84 2.76 -25.39 11.56
C GLY A 84 1.47 -25.69 10.80
N GLY A 85 1.53 -26.32 9.63
CA GLY A 85 0.35 -26.58 8.81
C GLY A 85 -0.14 -25.36 8.00
N ASN A 86 0.75 -24.49 7.46
CA ASN A 86 0.44 -23.60 6.31
C ASN A 86 1.11 -23.91 4.94
N ALA A 87 0.38 -23.77 3.82
CA ALA A 87 0.91 -24.02 2.48
C ALA A 87 2.08 -23.07 2.18
N LEU A 88 3.03 -23.45 1.31
CA LEU A 88 4.15 -22.54 0.96
C LEU A 88 3.64 -21.27 0.28
N TRP A 89 2.57 -21.43 -0.49
CA TRP A 89 1.85 -20.36 -1.16
C TRP A 89 0.41 -20.83 -1.37
N GLN A 90 -0.56 -19.93 -1.20
CA GLN A 90 -1.96 -20.17 -1.54
C GLN A 90 -2.58 -18.92 -2.15
N SER A 91 -3.53 -19.12 -3.07
CA SER A 91 -4.24 -18.03 -3.74
C SER A 91 -4.99 -17.12 -2.75
N PHE A 92 -5.34 -17.65 -1.58
CA PHE A 92 -6.04 -16.91 -0.52
C PHE A 92 -5.21 -15.79 0.10
N ASP A 93 -3.87 -15.90 0.06
CA ASP A 93 -2.97 -14.86 0.55
C ASP A 93 -2.85 -13.69 -0.44
N PHE A 94 -3.40 -13.83 -1.65
CA PHE A 94 -3.34 -12.85 -2.75
C PHE A 94 -4.72 -12.63 -3.36
N PRO A 95 -5.69 -12.10 -2.58
CA PRO A 95 -7.03 -11.84 -3.09
C PRO A 95 -7.01 -10.80 -4.22
N THR A 96 -7.99 -10.90 -5.11
CA THR A 96 -8.24 -9.92 -6.19
C THR A 96 -9.22 -8.85 -5.71
N ASP A 97 -10.48 -8.95 -6.11
CA ASP A 97 -11.61 -8.09 -5.76
C ASP A 97 -12.56 -8.78 -4.78
N THR A 98 -12.37 -10.07 -4.53
CA THR A 98 -13.32 -10.94 -3.85
C THR A 98 -12.69 -11.68 -2.68
N LEU A 99 -13.40 -11.69 -1.56
CA LEU A 99 -13.12 -12.47 -0.36
C LEU A 99 -14.17 -13.58 -0.19
N PHE A 100 -13.71 -14.81 0.02
CA PHE A 100 -14.58 -15.96 0.23
C PHE A 100 -14.73 -16.33 1.71
N PRO A 101 -15.78 -17.09 2.08
CA PRO A 101 -15.82 -17.75 3.37
C PRO A 101 -14.57 -18.60 3.62
N ALA A 102 -14.07 -18.58 4.86
CA ALA A 102 -12.79 -19.18 5.29
C ALA A 102 -11.51 -18.48 4.76
N GLN A 103 -11.64 -17.41 3.99
CA GLN A 103 -10.52 -16.54 3.62
C GLN A 103 -10.42 -15.37 4.59
N TRP A 104 -9.20 -15.05 5.00
CA TRP A 104 -8.92 -13.95 5.92
C TRP A 104 -8.34 -12.76 5.16
N LEU A 105 -8.90 -11.58 5.41
CA LEU A 105 -8.29 -10.30 5.09
C LEU A 105 -7.37 -9.93 6.26
N THR A 106 -6.09 -9.68 6.00
CA THR A 106 -5.06 -9.41 7.00
C THR A 106 -4.42 -8.04 6.77
N ALA A 107 -3.50 -7.62 7.65
CA ALA A 107 -2.73 -6.38 7.47
C ALA A 107 -1.97 -6.31 6.13
N ALA A 108 -1.56 -7.46 5.57
CA ALA A 108 -0.77 -7.53 4.34
C ALA A 108 -1.63 -7.67 3.07
N THR A 109 -2.92 -8.01 3.21
CA THR A 109 -3.80 -8.26 2.08
C THR A 109 -4.78 -7.10 1.86
N ARG A 110 -5.22 -6.95 0.61
CA ARG A 110 -6.16 -5.90 0.18
C ARG A 110 -6.99 -6.41 -0.98
N LEU A 111 -8.27 -6.08 -1.00
CA LEU A 111 -9.08 -6.23 -2.21
C LEU A 111 -8.86 -5.00 -3.08
N VAL A 112 -8.77 -5.19 -4.39
CA VAL A 112 -8.69 -4.13 -5.38
C VAL A 112 -9.81 -4.34 -6.37
N SER A 113 -10.64 -3.33 -6.59
CA SER A 113 -11.73 -3.43 -7.56
C SER A 113 -11.17 -3.73 -8.96
N CYS A 114 -11.94 -4.45 -9.76
CA CYS A 114 -11.61 -4.67 -11.15
C CYS A 114 -12.15 -3.53 -12.02
N ASP A 115 -11.49 -3.21 -13.13
CA ASP A 115 -12.08 -2.42 -14.23
C ASP A 115 -12.71 -3.39 -15.25
N ARG A 116 -13.50 -2.87 -16.21
CA ARG A 116 -14.16 -3.63 -17.28
C ARG A 116 -13.18 -4.46 -18.12
N LEU A 117 -11.91 -4.06 -18.18
CA LEU A 117 -10.82 -4.76 -18.88
C LEU A 117 -10.06 -5.76 -18.01
N LEU A 118 -10.58 -6.09 -16.83
CA LEU A 118 -9.94 -6.94 -15.82
C LEU A 118 -8.61 -6.41 -15.26
N SER A 119 -8.36 -5.11 -15.41
CA SER A 119 -7.23 -4.40 -14.80
C SER A 119 -7.57 -3.91 -13.40
N ALA A 120 -6.55 -3.65 -12.58
CA ALA A 120 -6.73 -3.05 -11.27
C ALA A 120 -7.39 -1.66 -11.39
N GLY A 121 -8.51 -1.47 -10.68
CA GLY A 121 -9.24 -0.21 -10.61
C GLY A 121 -8.75 0.70 -9.49
N TYR A 122 -9.53 1.75 -9.21
CA TYR A 122 -9.18 2.81 -8.26
C TYR A 122 -9.62 2.56 -6.81
N TYR A 123 -10.43 1.52 -6.57
CA TYR A 123 -10.99 1.24 -5.26
C TYR A 123 -10.25 0.11 -4.56
N ARG A 124 -10.06 0.25 -3.26
CA ARG A 124 -9.38 -0.77 -2.43
C ARG A 124 -10.10 -0.97 -1.11
N LEU A 125 -10.18 -2.22 -0.63
CA LEU A 125 -10.55 -2.57 0.74
C LEU A 125 -9.31 -3.07 1.47
N GLY A 126 -9.04 -2.53 2.66
CA GLY A 126 -7.94 -2.99 3.50
C GLY A 126 -7.89 -2.26 4.83
N PHE A 127 -6.89 -2.59 5.65
CA PHE A 127 -6.63 -1.88 6.89
C PHE A 127 -5.79 -0.62 6.64
N SER A 128 -6.23 0.51 7.20
CA SER A 128 -5.42 1.73 7.29
C SER A 128 -4.30 1.59 8.33
N ASP A 129 -3.42 2.58 8.39
CA ASP A 129 -2.34 2.66 9.39
C ASP A 129 -2.86 2.69 10.83
N TYR A 130 -4.11 3.16 11.04
CA TYR A 130 -4.81 3.13 12.33
C TYR A 130 -5.51 1.79 12.63
N ALA A 131 -5.12 0.71 11.95
CA ALA A 131 -5.77 -0.61 12.06
C ALA A 131 -7.29 -0.60 11.84
N MET A 132 -7.81 0.42 11.13
CA MET A 132 -9.23 0.56 10.80
C MET A 132 -9.47 -0.01 9.40
N LEU A 133 -10.44 -0.92 9.29
CA LEU A 133 -10.87 -1.47 8.01
C LEU A 133 -11.60 -0.38 7.22
N SER A 134 -11.14 -0.12 6.00
CA SER A 134 -11.55 1.05 5.24
C SER A 134 -11.65 0.78 3.74
N LEU A 135 -12.54 1.52 3.08
CA LEU A 135 -12.56 1.61 1.63
C LEU A 135 -11.84 2.89 1.18
N PHE A 136 -10.92 2.71 0.24
CA PHE A 136 -10.05 3.75 -0.29
C PHE A 136 -10.35 3.97 -1.76
N TYR A 137 -10.38 5.23 -2.16
CA TYR A 137 -10.34 5.65 -3.57
C TYR A 137 -8.99 6.29 -3.84
N ASP A 138 -8.34 5.91 -4.93
CA ASP A 138 -7.06 6.46 -5.36
C ASP A 138 -6.91 6.36 -6.88
N ASN A 139 -6.95 7.50 -7.56
CA ASN A 139 -6.71 7.62 -9.01
C ASN A 139 -5.35 8.27 -9.35
N GLY A 140 -4.45 8.40 -8.36
CA GLY A 140 -3.16 9.06 -8.48
C GLY A 140 -3.18 10.59 -8.35
N ASN A 141 -4.29 11.25 -8.69
CA ASN A 141 -4.47 12.69 -8.48
C ASN A 141 -5.24 13.00 -7.19
N PHE A 142 -6.22 12.15 -6.88
CA PHE A 142 -7.12 12.27 -5.74
C PHE A 142 -7.10 10.94 -4.98
N SER A 143 -6.96 11.04 -3.67
CA SER A 143 -7.00 9.91 -2.76
C SER A 143 -7.88 10.21 -1.56
N SER A 144 -8.71 9.27 -1.12
CA SER A 144 -9.53 9.45 0.08
C SER A 144 -10.02 8.13 0.67
N ILE A 145 -10.33 8.16 1.97
CA ILE A 145 -11.11 7.14 2.64
C ILE A 145 -12.58 7.56 2.60
N TYR A 146 -13.45 6.70 2.07
CA TYR A 146 -14.89 6.99 1.93
C TYR A 146 -15.77 6.07 2.75
N TRP A 147 -15.20 5.03 3.35
CA TRP A 147 -15.87 4.16 4.30
C TRP A 147 -14.88 3.71 5.39
N PRO A 148 -15.24 3.71 6.69
CA PRO A 148 -16.54 4.11 7.26
C PRO A 148 -16.85 5.60 7.02
N ASN A 149 -18.05 6.05 7.37
CA ASN A 149 -18.51 7.39 7.01
C ASN A 149 -17.49 8.47 7.43
N PRO A 150 -16.87 9.18 6.47
CA PRO A 150 -15.77 10.09 6.78
C PRO A 150 -16.22 11.37 7.50
N TYR A 151 -17.52 11.63 7.59
CA TYR A 151 -18.07 12.71 8.43
C TYR A 151 -17.95 12.44 9.93
N PHE A 152 -17.72 11.20 10.31
CA PHE A 152 -17.73 10.76 11.69
C PHE A 152 -16.32 10.38 12.14
N SER A 153 -16.00 10.71 13.38
CA SER A 153 -14.81 10.20 14.05
C SER A 153 -14.84 8.67 14.12
N TYR A 154 -13.69 8.05 14.33
CA TYR A 154 -13.61 6.59 14.48
C TYR A 154 -14.50 6.09 15.64
N TRP A 155 -14.68 6.88 16.72
CA TRP A 155 -15.59 6.56 17.81
C TRP A 155 -17.06 6.55 17.36
N GLN A 156 -17.50 7.58 16.64
CA GLN A 156 -18.87 7.66 16.11
C GLN A 156 -19.14 6.57 15.07
N ASN A 157 -18.12 6.15 14.32
CA ASN A 157 -18.16 5.01 13.43
C ASN A 157 -18.07 3.65 14.16
N ASN A 158 -18.07 3.64 15.50
CA ASN A 158 -17.96 2.45 16.34
C ASN A 158 -16.72 1.59 16.03
N ARG A 159 -15.59 2.22 15.74
CA ARG A 159 -14.32 1.56 15.40
C ARG A 159 -13.37 1.47 16.61
N ARG A 160 -12.68 0.35 16.73
CA ARG A 160 -11.68 0.03 17.76
C ARG A 160 -10.27 0.06 17.16
N ILE A 161 -9.75 1.26 16.95
CA ILE A 161 -8.48 1.51 16.22
C ILE A 161 -7.20 1.07 16.96
N TYR A 162 -7.31 0.63 18.21
CA TYR A 162 -6.16 0.10 18.98
C TYR A 162 -6.06 -1.43 18.91
N ASN A 163 -6.94 -2.10 18.17
CA ASN A 163 -6.82 -3.52 17.91
C ASN A 163 -6.01 -3.78 16.63
N PHE A 164 -4.70 -3.93 16.79
CA PHE A 164 -3.75 -4.08 15.69
C PHE A 164 -3.65 -5.49 15.09
N SER A 165 -4.50 -6.44 15.51
CA SER A 165 -4.58 -7.76 14.86
C SER A 165 -4.83 -7.63 13.35
N ARG A 166 -5.62 -6.63 12.93
CA ARG A 166 -5.90 -6.31 11.52
C ARG A 166 -6.32 -7.55 10.74
N GLU A 167 -7.37 -8.19 11.23
CA GLU A 167 -7.94 -9.41 10.69
C GLU A 167 -9.44 -9.21 10.47
N ALA A 168 -9.94 -9.63 9.31
CA ALA A 168 -11.36 -9.64 9.03
C ALA A 168 -11.74 -10.81 8.11
N ALA A 169 -12.95 -11.34 8.29
CA ALA A 169 -13.45 -12.45 7.48
C ALA A 169 -14.97 -12.43 7.40
N ILE A 170 -15.51 -12.95 6.30
CA ILE A 170 -16.92 -13.35 6.19
C ILE A 170 -17.04 -14.84 6.49
N ASP A 171 -18.02 -15.23 7.28
CA ASP A 171 -18.29 -16.64 7.55
C ASP A 171 -19.26 -17.25 6.51
N ALA A 172 -19.42 -18.56 6.58
CA ALA A 172 -20.33 -19.28 5.69
C ALA A 172 -21.82 -18.97 5.98
N LEU A 173 -22.16 -18.40 7.14
CA LEU A 173 -23.53 -18.04 7.53
C LEU A 173 -23.94 -16.67 6.96
N GLY A 174 -22.99 -15.82 6.61
CA GLY A 174 -23.21 -14.47 6.09
C GLY A 174 -22.91 -13.34 7.09
N GLN A 175 -22.20 -13.62 8.18
CA GLN A 175 -21.71 -12.61 9.11
C GLN A 175 -20.27 -12.23 8.76
N PHE A 176 -20.00 -10.93 8.67
CA PHE A 176 -18.66 -10.39 8.52
C PHE A 176 -18.18 -9.78 9.83
N LEU A 177 -16.98 -10.14 10.25
CA LEU A 177 -16.35 -9.64 11.47
C LEU A 177 -14.95 -9.11 11.16
N SER A 178 -14.60 -8.00 11.81
CA SER A 178 -13.28 -7.38 11.73
C SER A 178 -12.73 -7.05 13.11
N SER A 179 -11.41 -7.09 13.25
CA SER A 179 -10.68 -6.76 14.48
C SER A 179 -10.98 -5.33 14.97
N ASP A 180 -11.24 -4.40 14.06
CA ASP A 180 -11.61 -3.01 14.39
C ASP A 180 -13.06 -2.85 14.90
N GLY A 181 -13.78 -3.94 15.10
CA GLY A 181 -15.15 -3.95 15.58
C GLY A 181 -16.22 -3.77 14.51
N THR A 182 -15.83 -3.65 13.23
CA THR A 182 -16.79 -3.72 12.12
C THR A 182 -17.52 -5.06 12.13
N ASN A 183 -18.85 -4.99 12.09
CA ASN A 183 -19.72 -6.14 11.89
C ASN A 183 -20.86 -5.77 10.93
N PHE A 184 -21.16 -6.65 9.98
CA PHE A 184 -22.38 -6.59 9.18
C PHE A 184 -22.86 -7.99 8.81
N GLU A 185 -24.15 -8.11 8.52
CA GLU A 185 -24.81 -9.38 8.25
C GLU A 185 -25.53 -9.33 6.90
N ALA A 186 -25.45 -10.43 6.16
CA ALA A 186 -26.26 -10.65 4.97
C ALA A 186 -27.75 -10.74 5.33
N ALA A 187 -28.63 -10.24 4.46
CA ALA A 187 -30.09 -10.30 4.64
C ALA A 187 -30.64 -11.73 4.75
N ASP A 188 -29.88 -12.72 4.28
CA ASP A 188 -30.20 -14.15 4.33
C ASP A 188 -29.35 -14.92 5.37
N LEU A 189 -28.88 -14.25 6.41
CA LEU A 189 -28.04 -14.82 7.46
C LEU A 189 -28.57 -16.18 7.95
N GLY A 190 -27.71 -17.19 7.95
CA GLY A 190 -28.04 -18.54 8.44
C GLY A 190 -28.90 -19.38 7.49
N ALA A 191 -29.28 -18.86 6.31
CA ALA A 191 -29.94 -19.66 5.28
C ALA A 191 -29.04 -20.81 4.82
N GLY A 192 -29.55 -22.04 4.93
CA GLY A 192 -28.83 -23.25 4.54
C GLY A 192 -28.68 -23.39 3.03
N GLY A 193 -27.55 -23.94 2.58
CA GLY A 193 -27.28 -24.20 1.16
C GLY A 193 -26.95 -22.96 0.31
N VAL A 194 -26.79 -21.79 0.93
CA VAL A 194 -26.41 -20.55 0.26
C VAL A 194 -24.89 -20.44 0.20
N ARG A 195 -24.32 -20.22 -1.00
CA ARG A 195 -22.90 -19.89 -1.16
C ARG A 195 -22.73 -18.38 -1.17
N ARG A 196 -21.65 -17.88 -0.59
CA ARG A 196 -21.43 -16.44 -0.38
C ARG A 196 -20.08 -15.99 -0.89
N ARG A 197 -20.00 -14.73 -1.31
CA ARG A 197 -18.75 -14.01 -1.57
C ARG A 197 -18.91 -12.53 -1.22
N LEU A 198 -17.86 -11.91 -0.72
CA LEU A 198 -17.78 -10.48 -0.49
C LEU A 198 -16.91 -9.87 -1.59
N THR A 199 -17.49 -9.05 -2.46
CA THR A 199 -16.80 -8.47 -3.62
C THR A 199 -16.78 -6.95 -3.53
N LEU A 200 -15.62 -6.37 -3.79
CA LEU A 200 -15.46 -4.94 -4.06
C LEU A 200 -15.68 -4.70 -5.56
N ASP A 201 -16.86 -4.24 -5.91
CA ASP A 201 -17.28 -4.11 -7.31
C ASP A 201 -16.58 -2.95 -8.01
N THR A 202 -16.68 -2.95 -9.35
CA THR A 202 -16.09 -1.94 -10.23
C THR A 202 -16.58 -0.50 -9.94
N ASP A 203 -17.72 -0.35 -9.28
CA ASP A 203 -18.30 0.94 -8.88
C ASP A 203 -17.82 1.41 -7.49
N GLY A 204 -16.91 0.67 -6.87
CA GLY A 204 -16.36 0.98 -5.55
C GLY A 204 -17.26 0.59 -4.38
N ASN A 205 -18.38 -0.10 -4.63
CA ASN A 205 -19.23 -0.58 -3.55
C ASN A 205 -18.78 -1.97 -3.10
N LEU A 206 -18.81 -2.19 -1.79
CA LEU A 206 -18.54 -3.50 -1.21
C LEU A 206 -19.87 -4.23 -1.02
N ARG A 207 -20.02 -5.42 -1.62
CA ARG A 207 -21.27 -6.19 -1.62
C ARG A 207 -21.07 -7.63 -1.19
N VAL A 208 -22.01 -8.15 -0.40
CA VAL A 208 -22.16 -9.58 -0.18
C VAL A 208 -23.11 -10.12 -1.24
N TYR A 209 -22.63 -11.09 -2.00
CA TYR A 209 -23.41 -11.83 -2.96
C TYR A 209 -23.75 -13.21 -2.39
N SER A 210 -25.02 -13.58 -2.51
CA SER A 210 -25.56 -14.87 -2.13
C SER A 210 -26.01 -15.63 -3.36
N LEU A 211 -25.58 -16.88 -3.49
CA LEU A 211 -25.99 -17.81 -4.52
C LEU A 211 -26.85 -18.90 -3.87
N ASN A 212 -28.15 -18.87 -4.19
CA ASN A 212 -29.09 -19.88 -3.73
C ASN A 212 -29.45 -20.83 -4.88
N GLU A 213 -28.90 -22.04 -4.83
CA GLU A 213 -29.18 -23.10 -5.82
C GLU A 213 -30.66 -23.49 -5.83
N ALA A 214 -31.33 -23.49 -4.67
CA ALA A 214 -32.75 -23.82 -4.57
C ALA A 214 -33.66 -22.74 -5.20
N ALA A 215 -33.15 -21.51 -5.36
CA ALA A 215 -33.84 -20.40 -6.01
C ALA A 215 -33.44 -20.22 -7.49
N GLY A 216 -32.82 -21.24 -8.11
CA GLY A 216 -32.48 -21.23 -9.53
C GLY A 216 -31.04 -20.81 -9.85
N GLY A 217 -30.13 -20.76 -8.87
CA GLY A 217 -28.69 -20.61 -9.11
C GLY A 217 -28.26 -19.23 -9.62
N THR A 218 -28.97 -18.17 -9.22
CA THR A 218 -28.61 -16.78 -9.55
C THR A 218 -27.99 -16.07 -8.35
N TRP A 219 -26.98 -15.23 -8.61
CA TRP A 219 -26.39 -14.38 -7.57
C TRP A 219 -27.32 -13.21 -7.27
N SER A 220 -27.62 -13.01 -5.98
CA SER A 220 -28.34 -11.84 -5.48
C SER A 220 -27.48 -11.07 -4.48
N VAL A 221 -27.69 -9.76 -4.38
CA VAL A 221 -27.01 -8.93 -3.38
C VAL A 221 -27.78 -9.06 -2.06
N SER A 222 -27.13 -9.60 -1.04
CA SER A 222 -27.70 -9.78 0.30
C SER A 222 -27.24 -8.72 1.29
N TRP A 223 -26.17 -7.98 0.99
CA TRP A 223 -25.74 -6.79 1.73
C TRP A 223 -24.89 -5.87 0.84
N MET A 224 -24.89 -4.56 1.12
CA MET A 224 -24.03 -3.59 0.46
C MET A 224 -23.63 -2.45 1.40
N ALA A 225 -22.41 -1.91 1.23
CA ALA A 225 -21.91 -0.81 2.05
C ALA A 225 -22.64 0.51 1.80
N PHE A 226 -23.02 0.78 0.55
CA PHE A 226 -23.70 2.02 0.15
C PHE A 226 -24.98 1.73 -0.62
N GLY A 227 -26.14 2.07 -0.04
CA GLY A 227 -27.42 2.02 -0.77
C GLY A 227 -27.57 3.11 -1.84
N ASN A 228 -26.85 4.23 -1.70
CA ASN A 228 -26.75 5.29 -2.70
C ASN A 228 -25.30 5.38 -3.20
N PRO A 229 -25.02 4.98 -4.46
CA PRO A 229 -23.69 5.05 -5.06
C PRO A 229 -23.06 6.44 -5.05
N CYS A 230 -23.83 7.53 -5.06
CA CYS A 230 -23.27 8.89 -5.00
C CYS A 230 -22.58 9.25 -3.68
N ASN A 231 -22.64 8.38 -2.66
CA ASN A 231 -21.82 8.51 -1.45
C ASN A 231 -20.43 7.88 -1.61
N ILE A 232 -20.19 7.09 -2.66
CA ILE A 232 -18.89 6.52 -2.98
C ILE A 232 -18.04 7.64 -3.61
N HIS A 233 -16.81 7.79 -3.13
CA HIS A 233 -15.91 8.82 -3.65
C HIS A 233 -15.43 8.47 -5.06
N GLY A 234 -15.20 9.49 -5.89
CA GLY A 234 -14.68 9.32 -7.24
C GLY A 234 -15.65 8.73 -8.27
N VAL A 235 -16.95 8.58 -7.95
CA VAL A 235 -17.99 8.21 -8.93
C VAL A 235 -18.07 9.26 -10.04
N CYS A 236 -18.06 10.54 -9.66
CA CYS A 236 -17.86 11.66 -10.58
C CYS A 236 -16.45 12.18 -10.48
N GLY A 237 -15.85 12.50 -11.63
CA GLY A 237 -14.60 13.24 -11.67
C GLY A 237 -14.75 14.67 -11.12
N ALA A 238 -13.63 15.39 -11.06
CA ALA A 238 -13.60 16.76 -10.55
C ALA A 238 -14.57 17.70 -11.29
N ASN A 239 -15.05 18.71 -10.57
CA ASN A 239 -15.99 19.73 -11.04
C ASN A 239 -17.37 19.20 -11.48
N ALA A 240 -17.82 18.09 -10.90
CA ALA A 240 -19.16 17.54 -11.12
C ALA A 240 -19.85 17.09 -9.83
N VAL A 241 -21.18 16.98 -9.92
CA VAL A 241 -22.05 16.43 -8.88
C VAL A 241 -22.70 15.13 -9.34
N CYS A 242 -22.75 14.15 -8.45
CA CYS A 242 -23.45 12.89 -8.64
C CYS A 242 -24.91 13.01 -8.21
N HIS A 243 -25.83 12.60 -9.08
CA HIS A 243 -27.24 12.44 -8.80
C HIS A 243 -27.64 10.97 -9.00
N TYR A 244 -28.43 10.41 -8.09
CA TYR A 244 -28.83 9.00 -8.16
C TYR A 244 -30.32 8.85 -8.49
N SER A 245 -30.66 8.33 -9.67
CA SER A 245 -32.04 7.97 -10.04
C SER A 245 -32.12 7.12 -11.32
N PRO A 246 -32.41 5.80 -11.24
CA PRO A 246 -31.99 4.81 -10.23
C PRO A 246 -30.52 4.36 -10.43
N GLU A 247 -29.79 5.00 -11.33
CA GLU A 247 -28.35 4.81 -11.55
C GLU A 247 -27.62 6.13 -11.26
N PRO A 248 -26.32 6.10 -10.93
CA PRO A 248 -25.55 7.31 -10.73
C PRO A 248 -25.35 8.06 -12.05
N LEU A 249 -25.66 9.34 -12.06
CA LEU A 249 -25.48 10.27 -13.17
C LEU A 249 -24.60 11.44 -12.72
N CYS A 250 -23.55 11.77 -13.48
CA CYS A 250 -22.75 12.97 -13.21
C CYS A 250 -23.22 14.15 -14.03
N VAL A 251 -23.36 15.28 -13.35
CA VAL A 251 -23.73 16.56 -13.94
C VAL A 251 -22.59 17.56 -13.70
N CYS A 252 -22.22 18.30 -14.75
CA CYS A 252 -21.18 19.31 -14.66
C CYS A 252 -21.57 20.42 -13.67
N ALA A 253 -20.66 20.87 -12.81
CA ALA A 253 -20.91 22.06 -11.99
C ALA A 253 -20.98 23.32 -12.89
N PRO A 254 -21.71 24.38 -12.49
CA PRO A 254 -21.85 25.60 -13.28
C PRO A 254 -20.52 26.15 -13.83
N GLY A 255 -20.47 26.37 -15.14
CA GLY A 255 -19.28 26.86 -15.83
C GLY A 255 -18.16 25.84 -16.02
N ASN A 256 -18.50 24.56 -16.05
CA ASN A 256 -17.58 23.48 -16.40
C ASN A 256 -18.10 22.69 -17.60
N GLU A 257 -17.19 22.16 -18.40
CA GLU A 257 -17.48 21.31 -19.56
C GLU A 257 -16.79 19.94 -19.42
N SER A 258 -17.37 18.92 -20.05
CA SER A 258 -16.85 17.55 -19.99
C SER A 258 -15.47 17.46 -20.64
N VAL A 259 -14.52 16.80 -19.96
CA VAL A 259 -13.21 16.47 -20.55
C VAL A 259 -13.36 15.33 -21.55
N ASP A 260 -14.16 14.32 -21.20
CA ASP A 260 -14.50 13.18 -22.05
C ASP A 260 -15.97 12.81 -21.83
N LYS A 261 -16.76 12.80 -22.91
CA LYS A 261 -18.19 12.46 -22.85
C LYS A 261 -18.44 10.98 -22.59
N SER A 262 -17.48 10.11 -22.95
CA SER A 262 -17.58 8.67 -22.77
C SER A 262 -17.16 8.22 -21.37
N ASP A 263 -16.35 9.02 -20.68
CA ASP A 263 -15.80 8.73 -19.36
C ASP A 263 -15.88 9.93 -18.41
N TRP A 264 -17.05 10.06 -17.79
CA TRP A 264 -17.36 10.95 -16.66
C TRP A 264 -16.37 10.90 -15.47
N SER A 265 -15.61 9.81 -15.27
CA SER A 265 -14.62 9.72 -14.19
C SER A 265 -13.41 10.64 -14.41
N ARG A 266 -13.15 11.05 -15.66
CA ARG A 266 -12.13 12.04 -16.03
C ARG A 266 -12.46 13.44 -15.55
N GLY A 267 -13.72 13.68 -15.19
CA GLY A 267 -14.20 14.95 -14.69
C GLY A 267 -14.39 16.00 -15.76
N TYR A 268 -14.47 17.23 -15.29
CA TYR A 268 -14.88 18.39 -16.06
C TYR A 268 -13.85 19.50 -15.88
N ARG A 269 -13.69 20.35 -16.89
CA ARG A 269 -12.77 21.48 -16.86
C ARG A 269 -13.56 22.80 -16.82
N PRO A 270 -13.10 23.82 -16.07
CA PRO A 270 -13.73 25.14 -16.09
C PRO A 270 -13.68 25.75 -17.49
N THR A 271 -14.79 26.36 -17.92
CA THR A 271 -14.87 27.13 -19.18
C THR A 271 -14.33 28.56 -19.04
N PHE A 272 -13.98 28.94 -17.82
CA PHE A 272 -13.42 30.24 -17.46
C PHE A 272 -12.09 30.07 -16.72
N ARG A 273 -11.30 31.15 -16.67
CA ARG A 273 -10.07 31.20 -15.89
C ARG A 273 -10.30 32.06 -14.65
N LEU A 274 -10.02 31.51 -13.48
CA LEU A 274 -10.06 32.24 -12.23
C LEU A 274 -8.66 32.77 -11.90
N GLU A 275 -8.49 34.09 -11.86
CA GLU A 275 -7.26 34.75 -11.40
C GLU A 275 -7.54 35.53 -10.13
N CYS A 276 -6.62 35.52 -9.15
CA CYS A 276 -6.93 36.05 -7.82
C CYS A 276 -7.24 37.57 -7.79
N ALA A 277 -6.67 38.34 -8.71
CA ALA A 277 -6.88 39.79 -8.77
C ALA A 277 -8.15 40.21 -9.55
N GLN A 278 -8.85 39.26 -10.17
CA GLN A 278 -10.04 39.57 -10.96
C GLN A 278 -11.27 39.71 -10.06
N PRO A 279 -12.22 40.59 -10.42
CA PRO A 279 -13.50 40.67 -9.72
C PRO A 279 -14.26 39.35 -9.88
N THR A 280 -14.71 38.78 -8.77
CA THR A 280 -15.44 37.50 -8.73
C THR A 280 -16.81 37.66 -8.11
N LYS A 281 -17.72 36.75 -8.43
CA LYS A 281 -19.03 36.58 -7.80
C LYS A 281 -19.26 35.13 -7.39
N LEU A 282 -20.35 34.90 -6.66
CA LEU A 282 -20.72 33.57 -6.17
C LEU A 282 -21.96 33.05 -6.89
N VAL A 283 -21.93 31.78 -7.30
CA VAL A 283 -23.07 31.06 -7.89
C VAL A 283 -23.51 29.98 -6.92
N ALA A 284 -24.78 30.02 -6.51
CA ALA A 284 -25.35 29.05 -5.58
C ALA A 284 -25.72 27.75 -6.31
N LEU A 285 -25.42 26.63 -5.65
CA LEU A 285 -25.78 25.28 -6.02
C LEU A 285 -26.50 24.64 -4.82
N PRO A 286 -27.84 24.80 -4.73
CA PRO A 286 -28.62 24.26 -3.62
C PRO A 286 -28.58 22.73 -3.56
N HIS A 287 -28.85 22.16 -2.38
CA HIS A 287 -28.97 20.70 -2.17
C HIS A 287 -27.76 19.92 -2.69
N SER A 288 -26.57 20.45 -2.44
CA SER A 288 -25.32 19.84 -2.89
C SER A 288 -24.26 19.81 -1.80
N ASP A 289 -23.36 18.84 -1.91
CA ASP A 289 -22.28 18.59 -0.98
C ASP A 289 -21.05 18.12 -1.75
N PHE A 290 -19.89 18.69 -1.46
CA PHE A 290 -18.60 18.24 -1.97
C PHE A 290 -17.76 17.82 -0.77
N TRP A 291 -17.40 16.56 -0.67
CA TRP A 291 -16.63 16.10 0.48
C TRP A 291 -15.12 16.34 0.31
N GLY A 292 -14.47 16.81 1.37
CA GLY A 292 -13.01 16.98 1.45
C GLY A 292 -12.47 18.25 0.76
N TYR A 293 -11.14 18.30 0.65
CA TYR A 293 -10.36 19.43 0.09
C TYR A 293 -10.64 20.77 0.79
N ASP A 294 -11.01 20.69 2.06
CA ASP A 294 -11.31 21.81 2.93
C ASP A 294 -10.05 22.62 3.25
N LEU A 295 -10.19 23.94 3.19
CA LEU A 295 -9.17 24.93 3.56
C LEU A 295 -9.32 25.39 5.01
N ASN A 296 -10.37 24.94 5.70
CA ASN A 296 -10.66 25.22 7.10
C ASN A 296 -11.40 24.05 7.75
N ASP A 297 -11.42 24.02 9.09
CA ASP A 297 -11.97 22.90 9.87
C ASP A 297 -13.48 23.01 10.13
N GLY A 298 -14.26 23.64 9.24
CA GLY A 298 -15.72 23.76 9.39
C GLY A 298 -16.16 24.77 10.46
N GLU A 299 -15.71 26.01 10.34
CA GLU A 299 -15.99 27.07 11.31
C GLU A 299 -17.48 27.48 11.29
N VAL A 300 -18.04 27.76 12.46
CA VAL A 300 -19.41 28.31 12.59
C VAL A 300 -19.35 29.82 12.45
N MET A 301 -19.86 30.37 11.33
CA MET A 301 -19.87 31.80 11.07
C MET A 301 -21.00 32.25 10.13
N PRO A 302 -21.43 33.51 10.20
CA PRO A 302 -22.44 34.04 9.28
C PRO A 302 -22.04 33.87 7.81
N PHE A 303 -23.04 33.63 6.95
CA PHE A 303 -22.86 33.47 5.50
C PHE A 303 -21.98 34.55 4.88
N ARG A 304 -22.19 35.82 5.26
CA ARG A 304 -21.44 36.96 4.69
C ARG A 304 -19.94 36.87 4.98
N ASP A 305 -19.58 36.42 6.18
CA ASP A 305 -18.19 36.30 6.60
C ASP A 305 -17.53 35.12 5.88
N CYS A 306 -18.23 33.98 5.79
CA CYS A 306 -17.81 32.82 5.00
C CYS A 306 -17.59 33.19 3.52
N ALA A 307 -18.54 33.91 2.93
CA ALA A 307 -18.48 34.37 1.55
C ALA A 307 -17.29 35.30 1.30
N ASN A 308 -17.08 36.30 2.17
CA ASN A 308 -15.94 37.21 2.07
C ASN A 308 -14.61 36.46 2.22
N LYS A 309 -14.53 35.55 3.20
CA LYS A 309 -13.33 34.73 3.44
C LYS A 309 -12.95 33.90 2.20
N CYS A 310 -13.94 33.36 1.47
CA CYS A 310 -13.68 32.69 0.19
C CYS A 310 -13.29 33.67 -0.94
N LEU A 311 -13.97 34.81 -1.04
CA LEU A 311 -13.71 35.81 -2.08
C LEU A 311 -12.29 36.40 -1.96
N GLU A 312 -11.81 36.62 -0.75
CA GLU A 312 -10.47 37.15 -0.45
C GLU A 312 -9.38 36.08 -0.56
N ASN A 313 -9.72 34.80 -0.33
CA ASN A 313 -8.76 33.70 -0.42
C ASN A 313 -8.58 33.24 -1.89
N CYS A 314 -7.36 33.39 -2.42
CA CYS A 314 -7.02 32.95 -3.78
C CYS A 314 -7.17 31.44 -4.00
N ALA A 315 -6.96 30.63 -2.96
CA ALA A 315 -7.05 29.17 -3.03
C ALA A 315 -8.51 28.68 -2.94
N CYS A 316 -9.43 29.50 -2.44
CA CYS A 316 -10.84 29.14 -2.33
C CYS A 316 -11.50 29.26 -3.71
N VAL A 317 -11.94 28.13 -4.26
CA VAL A 317 -12.70 28.07 -5.52
C VAL A 317 -14.19 27.89 -5.26
N VAL A 318 -14.54 27.37 -4.09
CA VAL A 318 -15.92 27.11 -3.68
C VAL A 318 -15.98 27.11 -2.15
N PHE A 319 -17.13 27.44 -1.58
CA PHE A 319 -17.41 27.10 -0.18
C PHE A 319 -18.76 26.43 -0.04
N GLN A 320 -18.88 25.60 0.98
CA GLN A 320 -20.14 24.99 1.36
C GLN A 320 -20.65 25.64 2.65
N TYR A 321 -21.92 25.99 2.64
CA TYR A 321 -22.61 26.55 3.79
C TYR A 321 -23.75 25.62 4.19
N LYS A 322 -23.61 24.98 5.36
CA LYS A 322 -24.57 24.00 5.87
C LYS A 322 -25.52 24.66 6.87
N GLU A 323 -26.44 23.86 7.41
CA GLU A 323 -27.25 24.25 8.55
C GLU A 323 -26.36 24.61 9.75
N HIS A 324 -26.91 25.31 10.74
CA HIS A 324 -26.17 25.79 11.92
C HIS A 324 -24.97 26.72 11.62
N MET A 325 -24.94 27.34 10.43
CA MET A 325 -23.91 28.31 10.02
C MET A 325 -22.51 27.71 9.86
N GLU A 326 -22.41 26.40 9.60
CA GLU A 326 -21.10 25.78 9.32
C GLU A 326 -20.60 26.17 7.92
N CYS A 327 -19.37 26.67 7.88
CA CYS A 327 -18.68 27.16 6.69
C CYS A 327 -17.46 26.29 6.36
N TYR A 328 -17.46 25.69 5.17
CA TYR A 328 -16.35 24.88 4.66
C TYR A 328 -15.83 25.48 3.35
N LEU A 329 -14.70 26.17 3.42
CA LEU A 329 -13.98 26.70 2.25
C LEU A 329 -13.24 25.54 1.57
N LYS A 330 -13.22 25.48 0.24
CA LYS A 330 -12.59 24.36 -0.48
C LYS A 330 -11.72 24.83 -1.63
N SER A 331 -10.66 24.05 -1.87
CA SER A 331 -9.70 24.28 -2.96
C SER A 331 -10.05 23.53 -4.25
N VAL A 332 -10.88 22.49 -4.16
CA VAL A 332 -11.26 21.63 -5.29
C VAL A 332 -12.73 21.23 -5.16
N LEU A 333 -13.44 21.16 -6.29
CA LEU A 333 -14.75 20.52 -6.39
C LEU A 333 -14.56 19.03 -6.70
N PHE A 334 -14.53 18.18 -5.68
CA PHE A 334 -14.46 16.72 -5.84
C PHE A 334 -15.42 16.02 -4.88
N ASN A 335 -15.82 14.78 -5.20
CA ASN A 335 -16.83 14.02 -4.45
C ASN A 335 -18.14 14.80 -4.29
N GLY A 336 -18.57 15.47 -5.37
CA GLY A 336 -19.82 16.22 -5.40
C GLY A 336 -21.01 15.28 -5.45
N LYS A 337 -22.05 15.56 -4.66
CA LYS A 337 -23.34 14.87 -4.71
C LYS A 337 -24.51 15.83 -4.56
N THR A 338 -25.65 15.45 -5.10
CA THR A 338 -26.90 16.20 -4.97
C THR A 338 -28.10 15.26 -4.89
N PHE A 339 -29.02 15.58 -4.01
CA PHE A 339 -30.33 14.94 -3.93
C PHE A 339 -31.32 15.83 -3.17
N PRO A 340 -32.63 15.63 -3.34
CA PRO A 340 -33.66 16.45 -2.72
C PRO A 340 -33.59 16.38 -1.20
N GLY A 341 -33.57 17.54 -0.56
CA GLY A 341 -33.52 17.62 0.91
C GLY A 341 -32.12 17.39 1.52
N LEU A 342 -31.06 17.28 0.71
CA LEU A 342 -29.70 17.35 1.23
C LEU A 342 -29.48 18.74 1.88
N PRO A 343 -29.07 18.80 3.17
CA PRO A 343 -28.88 20.07 3.87
C PRO A 343 -27.58 20.74 3.39
N GLY A 344 -27.69 22.03 3.06
CA GLY A 344 -26.58 22.87 2.66
C GLY A 344 -26.64 23.34 1.21
N THR A 345 -25.89 24.41 0.96
CA THR A 345 -25.74 25.02 -0.37
C THR A 345 -24.26 25.26 -0.63
N VAL A 346 -23.83 24.91 -1.83
CA VAL A 346 -22.46 25.13 -2.30
C VAL A 346 -22.44 26.41 -3.12
N TYR A 347 -21.46 27.27 -2.87
CA TYR A 347 -21.31 28.56 -3.54
C TYR A 347 -20.00 28.59 -4.30
N ILE A 348 -20.08 28.55 -5.63
CA ILE A 348 -18.94 28.47 -6.54
C ILE A 348 -18.46 29.89 -6.86
N LYS A 349 -17.15 30.11 -6.73
CA LYS A 349 -16.50 31.37 -7.08
C LYS A 349 -16.24 31.41 -8.58
N VAL A 350 -16.86 32.37 -9.27
CA VAL A 350 -16.75 32.56 -10.72
C VAL A 350 -16.36 34.01 -11.04
N PRO A 351 -15.82 34.32 -12.22
CA PRO A 351 -15.60 35.69 -12.67
C PRO A 351 -16.87 36.54 -12.63
N ALA A 352 -16.77 37.83 -12.33
CA ALA A 352 -17.94 38.71 -12.18
C ALA A 352 -18.78 38.81 -13.47
N ASP A 353 -18.12 38.75 -14.62
CA ASP A 353 -18.71 38.78 -15.97
C ASP A 353 -19.23 37.41 -16.45
N PHE A 354 -18.99 36.33 -15.69
CA PHE A 354 -19.45 35.00 -16.06
C PHE A 354 -20.99 34.94 -16.16
N HIS A 355 -21.52 34.61 -17.33
CA HIS A 355 -22.96 34.42 -17.48
C HIS A 355 -23.34 33.06 -16.93
N VAL A 356 -24.18 33.03 -15.88
CA VAL A 356 -24.65 31.79 -15.29
C VAL A 356 -25.63 31.15 -16.29
N PRO A 357 -25.33 29.97 -16.85
CA PRO A 357 -26.30 29.26 -17.68
C PRO A 357 -27.57 28.98 -16.87
N GLU A 358 -28.74 28.90 -17.49
CA GLU A 358 -29.93 28.36 -16.81
C GLU A 358 -29.62 26.93 -16.33
N PHE A 359 -29.37 26.80 -15.04
CA PHE A 359 -28.87 25.57 -14.44
C PHE A 359 -30.00 24.86 -13.71
N HIS A 360 -30.64 23.92 -14.41
CA HIS A 360 -31.75 23.13 -13.89
C HIS A 360 -31.25 21.85 -13.19
N VAL A 361 -30.58 21.98 -12.05
CA VAL A 361 -30.23 20.78 -11.23
C VAL A 361 -31.48 20.12 -10.69
N HIS A 362 -32.57 20.89 -10.55
CA HIS A 362 -33.83 20.46 -9.98
C HIS A 362 -35.01 21.18 -10.65
N GLN A 363 -35.45 20.75 -11.84
CA GLN A 363 -36.87 20.95 -12.20
C GLN A 363 -37.68 19.80 -11.59
N TRP A 364 -38.01 19.96 -10.30
CA TRP A 364 -39.03 19.15 -9.65
C TRP A 364 -40.41 19.68 -10.04
N GLN A 365 -40.87 19.35 -11.25
CA GLN A 365 -42.29 19.42 -11.57
C GLN A 365 -42.87 18.00 -11.68
N ARG A 366 -43.92 17.77 -10.90
CA ARG A 366 -44.71 16.54 -10.88
C ARG A 366 -45.64 16.54 -12.10
N ASP A 367 -45.13 16.21 -13.28
CA ASP A 367 -45.98 15.94 -14.45
C ASP A 367 -46.07 14.44 -14.70
N GLY A 368 -46.81 13.76 -13.81
CA GLY A 368 -47.63 12.55 -14.07
C GLY A 368 -47.02 11.28 -14.67
N VAL A 369 -45.85 11.28 -15.30
CA VAL A 369 -45.30 10.16 -16.08
C VAL A 369 -43.76 10.19 -16.04
N GLY A 370 -43.19 9.78 -14.91
CA GLY A 370 -41.75 9.45 -14.80
C GLY A 370 -40.77 10.64 -14.68
N LEU A 371 -39.70 10.42 -13.90
CA LEU A 371 -38.58 11.36 -13.75
C LEU A 371 -37.61 11.17 -14.93
N ALA A 372 -37.74 11.99 -15.97
CA ALA A 372 -36.72 12.12 -17.01
C ALA A 372 -35.91 13.39 -16.76
N ILE A 373 -34.60 13.26 -16.51
CA ILE A 373 -33.67 14.39 -16.64
C ILE A 373 -33.46 14.56 -18.15
N GLN A 374 -33.82 15.71 -18.67
CA GLN A 374 -33.59 16.06 -20.07
C GLN A 374 -32.07 16.07 -20.31
N GLU A 375 -31.58 15.23 -21.24
CA GLU A 375 -30.16 15.08 -21.60
C GLU A 375 -29.49 16.37 -22.09
N ASP A 376 -30.28 17.44 -22.32
CA ASP A 376 -29.81 18.76 -22.72
C ASP A 376 -29.71 19.71 -21.51
N ILE A 377 -28.71 19.50 -20.63
CA ILE A 377 -28.27 20.59 -19.75
C ILE A 377 -27.48 21.56 -20.62
N ALA A 378 -28.11 22.69 -20.97
CA ALA A 378 -27.48 23.78 -21.71
C ALA A 378 -26.17 24.22 -21.02
N GLY A 379 -25.03 23.84 -21.60
CA GLY A 379 -23.70 24.24 -21.11
C GLY A 379 -22.70 23.12 -20.83
N CYS A 380 -23.10 21.84 -20.78
CA CYS A 380 -22.13 20.72 -20.62
C CYS A 380 -21.56 20.20 -21.97
N ALA A 381 -21.82 20.88 -23.10
CA ALA A 381 -21.33 20.46 -24.42
C ALA A 381 -19.83 20.76 -24.60
N ALA A 382 -19.03 19.75 -24.95
CA ALA A 382 -17.60 19.88 -25.18
C ALA A 382 -17.25 20.94 -26.23
N ALA A 383 -16.29 21.82 -25.93
CA ALA A 383 -15.63 22.65 -26.91
C ALA A 383 -15.01 21.79 -28.03
N THR A 384 -15.31 22.17 -29.28
CA THR A 384 -14.65 21.62 -30.47
C THR A 384 -13.15 21.92 -30.44
N ASP A 385 -12.40 20.92 -30.87
CA ASP A 385 -10.94 20.78 -30.88
C ASP A 385 -10.15 22.11 -31.00
N GLY A 386 -9.29 22.33 -30.01
CA GLY A 386 -8.48 23.54 -29.84
C GLY A 386 -7.47 23.32 -28.72
N ASP A 387 -6.41 22.61 -29.05
CA ASP A 387 -5.27 22.24 -28.21
C ASP A 387 -4.81 23.38 -27.28
N ARG A 388 -5.32 23.38 -26.04
CA ARG A 388 -4.86 24.25 -24.94
C ARG A 388 -4.60 23.38 -23.72
N LYS A 389 -3.39 22.81 -23.67
CA LYS A 389 -2.80 22.32 -22.42
C LYS A 389 -2.65 23.49 -21.45
N VAL A 390 -3.56 23.63 -20.50
CA VAL A 390 -3.44 24.61 -19.40
C VAL A 390 -2.90 23.89 -18.17
N LEU A 391 -1.58 23.98 -17.98
CA LEU A 391 -0.95 23.68 -16.70
C LEU A 391 -1.40 24.72 -15.66
N LEU A 392 -2.04 24.25 -14.59
CA LEU A 392 -2.26 25.01 -13.37
C LEU A 392 -0.90 25.34 -12.74
N LYS A 393 -0.32 26.47 -13.12
CA LYS A 393 0.85 27.04 -12.44
C LYS A 393 0.36 27.79 -11.22
N ILE A 394 0.17 27.07 -10.11
CA ILE A 394 -0.07 27.67 -8.80
C ILE A 394 1.21 28.44 -8.43
N SER A 395 1.24 29.71 -8.79
CA SER A 395 2.25 30.63 -8.30
C SER A 395 1.73 31.14 -6.96
N ALA A 396 2.29 30.63 -5.87
CA ALA A 396 2.04 31.14 -4.54
C ALA A 396 2.64 32.57 -4.43
N SER A 397 1.93 33.56 -4.95
CA SER A 397 2.23 34.97 -4.68
C SER A 397 1.43 35.37 -3.45
N ILE A 398 2.08 35.29 -2.28
CA ILE A 398 1.62 35.94 -1.06
C ILE A 398 1.63 37.45 -1.34
N SER A 399 0.46 38.01 -1.63
CA SER A 399 0.29 39.45 -1.81
C SER A 399 -0.19 40.04 -0.50
N THR A 400 0.75 40.49 0.33
CA THR A 400 0.50 41.26 1.54
C THR A 400 -0.11 42.62 1.18
N ARG A 401 -1.38 42.85 1.55
CA ARG A 401 -1.95 44.20 1.63
C ARG A 401 -2.68 44.36 2.96
N ASP A 402 -1.90 44.69 3.98
CA ASP A 402 -2.34 45.60 5.03
C ASP A 402 -1.13 46.41 5.49
N ALA A 403 -1.03 47.65 5.02
CA ALA A 403 0.06 48.56 5.34
C ALA A 403 -0.45 49.67 6.26
N GLY A 404 -0.40 49.39 7.56
CA GLY A 404 -0.06 50.42 8.53
C GLY A 404 1.33 50.99 8.20
N LYS A 405 1.54 52.28 8.44
CA LYS A 405 2.71 53.08 8.03
C LYS A 405 4.04 52.33 8.21
N PRO A 406 4.93 52.32 7.20
CA PRO A 406 6.01 51.36 7.22
C PRO A 406 7.30 51.91 7.82
N VAL A 407 7.85 51.15 8.77
CA VAL A 407 9.21 51.32 9.28
C VAL A 407 10.16 50.50 8.39
N TRP A 408 10.26 50.85 7.11
CA TRP A 408 11.10 50.13 6.12
C TRP A 408 12.59 50.23 6.44
N SER A 409 13.05 51.31 7.06
CA SER A 409 14.47 51.57 7.32
C SER A 409 15.08 50.60 8.33
N TYR A 410 14.35 50.18 9.37
CA TYR A 410 14.83 49.17 10.31
C TYR A 410 14.83 47.77 9.69
N LEU A 411 13.88 47.48 8.82
CA LEU A 411 13.75 46.16 8.20
C LEU A 411 14.85 45.93 7.15
N TYR A 412 15.14 46.92 6.30
CA TYR A 412 16.29 46.85 5.38
C TYR A 412 17.63 46.88 6.14
N GLY A 413 17.74 47.64 7.23
CA GLY A 413 18.91 47.63 8.09
C GLY A 413 19.18 46.26 8.70
N PHE A 414 18.15 45.63 9.27
CA PHE A 414 18.25 44.30 9.86
C PHE A 414 18.57 43.22 8.83
N MET A 415 17.91 43.24 7.66
CA MET A 415 18.20 42.29 6.58
C MET A 415 19.60 42.46 6.01
N SER A 416 20.10 43.70 5.89
CA SER A 416 21.49 43.95 5.47
C SER A 416 22.51 43.46 6.48
N ALA A 417 22.24 43.63 7.78
CA ALA A 417 23.12 43.14 8.85
C ALA A 417 23.16 41.62 8.89
N LEU A 418 22.00 40.96 8.74
CA LEU A 418 21.92 39.49 8.65
C LEU A 418 22.68 38.96 7.44
N LEU A 419 22.56 39.62 6.28
CA LEU A 419 23.27 39.20 5.07
C LEU A 419 24.79 39.35 5.20
N VAL A 420 25.26 40.41 5.86
CA VAL A 420 26.69 40.58 6.17
C VAL A 420 27.18 39.51 7.14
N VAL A 421 26.40 39.17 8.17
CA VAL A 421 26.73 38.08 9.10
C VAL A 421 26.76 36.74 8.37
N GLU A 422 25.79 36.43 7.51
CA GLU A 422 25.79 35.21 6.71
C GLU A 422 27.00 35.13 5.78
N VAL A 423 27.36 36.21 5.09
CA VAL A 423 28.52 36.23 4.19
C VAL A 423 29.82 36.03 4.98
N ILE A 424 29.93 36.58 6.19
CA ILE A 424 31.10 36.36 7.06
C ILE A 424 31.13 34.91 7.55
N VAL A 425 30.00 34.34 7.96
CA VAL A 425 29.90 32.94 8.42
C VAL A 425 30.19 31.97 7.26
N ILE A 426 29.69 32.23 6.06
CA ILE A 426 29.97 31.43 4.87
C ILE A 426 31.43 31.62 4.44
N GLY A 427 31.97 32.83 4.49
CA GLY A 427 33.37 33.10 4.16
C GLY A 427 34.35 32.43 5.12
N LEU A 428 34.09 32.52 6.43
CA LEU A 428 34.84 31.83 7.47
C LEU A 428 34.63 30.32 7.38
N GLY A 429 33.42 29.85 7.10
CA GLY A 429 33.10 28.45 6.87
C GLY A 429 33.87 27.90 5.67
N CYS A 430 33.77 28.53 4.51
CA CYS A 430 34.51 28.14 3.31
C CYS A 430 36.03 28.22 3.51
N TRP A 431 36.54 29.17 4.29
CA TRP A 431 37.97 29.23 4.63
C TRP A 431 38.38 28.11 5.59
N LEU A 432 37.54 27.78 6.58
CA LEU A 432 37.75 26.66 7.52
C LEU A 432 37.65 25.28 6.85
N PHE A 433 36.80 25.14 5.82
CA PHE A 433 36.56 23.90 5.06
C PHE A 433 37.30 23.81 3.72
N SER A 434 38.05 24.86 3.33
CA SER A 434 38.94 24.84 2.16
C SER A 434 40.17 23.98 2.45
N ASP A 435 40.75 23.38 1.40
CA ASP A 435 41.88 22.43 1.45
C ASP A 435 43.18 23.00 2.10
N LYS A 436 43.18 24.30 2.43
CA LYS A 436 44.26 25.03 3.11
C LYS A 436 43.90 25.56 4.51
N GLY A 437 42.69 25.32 5.01
CA GLY A 437 42.17 25.82 6.30
C GLY A 437 42.45 24.91 7.51
N LEU A 438 42.23 25.44 8.72
CA LEU A 438 42.61 24.80 10.00
C LEU A 438 41.83 23.51 10.34
N PHE A 439 40.66 23.28 9.72
CA PHE A 439 39.81 22.11 9.97
C PHE A 439 39.61 21.29 8.69
N ARG A 440 40.63 20.49 8.34
CA ARG A 440 40.46 19.32 7.44
C ARG A 440 39.64 18.24 8.15
N ARG A 441 38.35 18.47 8.38
CA ARG A 441 37.45 17.53 9.07
C ARG A 441 36.79 16.63 8.02
N SER A 442 37.29 15.40 7.88
CA SER A 442 36.65 14.36 7.06
C SER A 442 35.18 14.17 7.47
N ARG A 443 34.28 14.03 6.49
CA ARG A 443 32.84 13.66 6.64
C ARG A 443 32.57 12.51 7.62
N VAL A 444 33.56 11.65 7.84
CA VAL A 444 33.56 10.54 8.80
C VAL A 444 33.24 10.98 10.24
N TYR A 445 33.57 12.21 10.64
CA TYR A 445 33.34 12.69 12.02
C TYR A 445 31.85 12.88 12.37
N ALA A 446 30.99 13.23 11.40
CA ALA A 446 29.56 13.42 11.64
C ALA A 446 28.80 12.09 11.79
N ILE A 447 29.29 11.02 11.15
CA ILE A 447 28.80 9.65 11.32
C ILE A 447 29.25 9.11 12.69
N GLU A 448 30.46 9.45 13.13
CA GLU A 448 31.05 9.00 14.40
C GLU A 448 30.24 9.40 15.66
N GLU A 449 29.70 10.62 15.73
CA GLU A 449 28.87 11.05 16.87
C GLU A 449 27.52 10.32 16.91
N GLY A 450 26.89 10.10 15.76
CA GLY A 450 25.66 9.30 15.67
C GLY A 450 25.87 7.84 16.05
N TYR A 451 27.05 7.28 15.81
CA TYR A 451 27.40 5.88 16.12
C TYR A 451 27.77 5.65 17.60
N LYS A 452 28.51 6.57 18.23
CA LYS A 452 28.83 6.51 19.66
C LYS A 452 27.60 6.59 20.57
N LEU A 453 26.52 7.21 20.08
CA LEU A 453 25.23 7.31 20.76
C LEU A 453 24.45 5.98 20.81
N ILE A 454 24.71 5.04 19.88
CA ILE A 454 23.90 3.83 19.68
C ILE A 454 24.67 2.54 20.07
N THR A 455 26.01 2.50 19.93
CA THR A 455 26.79 1.31 20.30
C THR A 455 28.10 1.68 21.00
N SER A 456 28.36 1.08 22.16
CA SER A 456 29.63 1.21 22.91
C SER A 456 30.78 0.38 22.31
N HIS A 457 30.54 -0.41 21.26
CA HIS A 457 31.45 -1.44 20.75
C HIS A 457 32.08 -1.14 19.37
N PHE A 458 31.67 -0.06 18.69
CA PHE A 458 32.27 0.33 17.41
C PHE A 458 33.59 1.11 17.64
N HIS A 459 34.69 0.63 17.08
CA HIS A 459 36.02 1.20 17.30
C HIS A 459 36.63 1.79 16.02
N ARG A 460 37.27 2.96 16.14
CA ARG A 460 38.01 3.59 15.04
C ARG A 460 39.48 3.24 15.15
N TYR A 461 39.92 2.31 14.30
CA TYR A 461 41.30 1.87 14.28
C TYR A 461 42.17 2.83 13.47
N SER A 462 43.39 3.05 13.95
CA SER A 462 44.47 3.64 13.17
C SER A 462 45.01 2.63 12.15
N TYR A 463 45.63 3.14 11.08
CA TYR A 463 46.26 2.26 10.10
C TYR A 463 47.40 1.43 10.71
N ALA A 464 48.11 1.97 11.72
CA ALA A 464 49.18 1.28 12.41
C ALA A 464 48.66 0.07 13.20
N GLU A 465 47.53 0.22 13.91
CA GLU A 465 46.87 -0.86 14.64
C GLU A 465 46.40 -1.97 13.70
N ILE A 466 45.75 -1.61 12.59
CA ILE A 466 45.31 -2.60 11.60
C ILE A 466 46.50 -3.32 10.95
N LYS A 467 47.56 -2.57 10.62
CA LYS A 467 48.78 -3.14 10.05
C LYS A 467 49.46 -4.12 11.01
N LYS A 468 49.47 -3.81 12.32
CA LYS A 468 49.94 -4.71 13.37
C LYS A 468 49.03 -5.95 13.49
N ALA A 469 47.72 -5.74 13.60
CA ALA A 469 46.71 -6.79 13.76
C ALA A 469 46.73 -7.83 12.61
N THR A 470 47.02 -7.37 11.39
CA THR A 470 47.07 -8.21 10.17
C THR A 470 48.48 -8.70 9.84
N LYS A 471 49.47 -8.50 10.73
CA LYS A 471 50.89 -8.85 10.51
C LYS A 471 51.45 -8.31 9.17
N ASN A 472 51.16 -7.05 8.86
CA ASN A 472 51.43 -6.41 7.57
C ASN A 472 50.60 -6.95 6.40
N PHE A 473 49.32 -7.27 6.62
CA PHE A 473 48.39 -7.72 5.59
C PHE A 473 48.86 -9.00 4.87
N THR A 474 49.36 -9.99 5.62
CA THR A 474 49.94 -11.21 5.03
C THR A 474 48.92 -12.31 4.80
N ASP A 475 47.91 -12.43 5.67
CA ASP A 475 46.94 -13.53 5.65
C ASP A 475 45.68 -13.12 4.88
N VAL A 476 45.61 -13.46 3.59
CA VAL A 476 44.50 -13.11 2.69
C VAL A 476 43.44 -14.22 2.72
N ILE A 477 42.23 -13.86 3.13
CA ILE A 477 41.09 -14.78 3.20
C ILE A 477 40.07 -14.58 2.07
N GLY A 478 40.16 -13.48 1.31
CA GLY A 478 39.29 -13.26 0.16
C GLY A 478 39.74 -12.11 -0.75
N ARG A 479 39.45 -12.23 -2.04
CA ARG A 479 39.68 -11.19 -3.06
C ARG A 479 38.43 -11.02 -3.90
N GLY A 480 37.95 -9.79 -4.07
CA GLY A 480 36.74 -9.50 -4.84
C GLY A 480 36.78 -8.17 -5.60
N GLY A 481 35.64 -7.80 -6.18
CA GLY A 481 35.45 -6.52 -6.88
C GLY A 481 35.77 -5.32 -5.99
N SER A 482 35.26 -5.33 -4.76
CA SER A 482 35.33 -4.21 -3.80
C SER A 482 36.62 -4.12 -3.00
N GLY A 483 37.49 -5.15 -2.99
CA GLY A 483 38.68 -5.12 -2.14
C GLY A 483 39.34 -6.47 -1.88
N VAL A 484 40.31 -6.44 -0.96
CA VAL A 484 40.98 -7.63 -0.42
C VAL A 484 40.66 -7.74 1.07
N VAL A 485 40.29 -8.93 1.51
CA VAL A 485 39.97 -9.23 2.91
C VAL A 485 41.11 -10.03 3.52
N TYR A 486 41.59 -9.55 4.67
CA TYR A 486 42.67 -10.16 5.45
C TYR A 486 42.15 -10.67 6.78
N LYS A 487 42.75 -11.74 7.32
CA LYS A 487 42.55 -12.14 8.71
C LYS A 487 43.46 -11.31 9.60
N GLY A 488 42.93 -10.87 10.74
CA GLY A 488 43.70 -10.13 11.75
C GLY A 488 43.29 -10.50 13.16
N VAL A 489 44.15 -10.16 14.12
CA VAL A 489 43.84 -10.25 15.56
C VAL A 489 44.07 -8.88 16.16
N VAL A 490 43.01 -8.27 16.69
CA VAL A 490 43.07 -6.95 17.33
C VAL A 490 43.59 -7.05 18.76
N ASP A 491 43.94 -5.92 19.39
CA ASP A 491 44.65 -5.90 20.68
C ASP A 491 43.88 -6.52 21.85
N ASP A 492 42.56 -6.69 21.74
CA ASP A 492 41.72 -7.42 22.71
C ASP A 492 41.57 -8.92 22.37
N GLU A 493 42.50 -9.45 21.59
CA GLU A 493 42.61 -10.85 21.16
C GLU A 493 41.48 -11.35 20.25
N ARG A 494 40.54 -10.48 19.85
CA ARG A 494 39.47 -10.87 18.91
C ARG A 494 40.01 -11.09 17.51
N VAL A 495 39.56 -12.17 16.87
CA VAL A 495 39.83 -12.47 15.46
C VAL A 495 38.86 -11.69 14.58
N VAL A 496 39.39 -10.97 13.59
CA VAL A 496 38.62 -10.08 12.73
C VAL A 496 38.92 -10.31 11.25
N ALA A 497 37.93 -10.00 10.42
CA ALA A 497 38.10 -9.86 8.98
C ALA A 497 38.30 -8.38 8.63
N VAL A 498 39.41 -8.08 7.96
CA VAL A 498 39.86 -6.74 7.62
C VAL A 498 39.76 -6.54 6.11
N LYS A 499 38.71 -5.86 5.65
CA LYS A 499 38.48 -5.57 4.23
C LYS A 499 39.12 -4.24 3.86
N VAL A 500 40.15 -4.30 3.03
CA VAL A 500 40.84 -3.14 2.46
C VAL A 500 40.23 -2.85 1.09
N LEU A 501 39.60 -1.68 0.94
CA LEU A 501 38.99 -1.25 -0.32
C LEU A 501 40.08 -0.82 -1.32
N LYS A 502 39.82 -1.01 -2.62
CA LYS A 502 40.78 -0.67 -3.69
C LYS A 502 41.01 0.85 -3.78
N ASN A 503 42.16 1.24 -4.35
CA ASN A 503 42.73 2.61 -4.38
C ASN A 503 41.73 3.77 -4.55
N VAL A 504 42.08 4.89 -3.91
CA VAL A 504 41.37 6.19 -3.78
C VAL A 504 40.78 6.71 -5.08
N SER A 505 39.58 6.26 -5.42
CA SER A 505 38.67 6.92 -6.34
C SER A 505 37.47 7.45 -5.55
N ARG A 506 36.71 8.39 -6.13
CA ARG A 506 35.44 8.85 -5.55
C ARG A 506 34.48 7.67 -5.26
N GLN A 507 34.53 6.63 -6.09
CA GLN A 507 33.75 5.41 -5.94
C GLN A 507 34.13 4.61 -4.68
N SER A 508 35.42 4.53 -4.32
CA SER A 508 35.87 3.84 -3.09
C SER A 508 35.39 4.52 -1.81
N GLU A 509 35.24 5.85 -1.83
CA GLU A 509 34.66 6.61 -0.72
C GLU A 509 33.16 6.37 -0.63
N GLU A 510 32.44 6.40 -1.77
CA GLU A 510 31.01 6.13 -1.81
C GLU A 510 30.67 4.70 -1.34
N GLU A 511 31.45 3.69 -1.75
CA GLU A 511 31.32 2.30 -1.26
C GLU A 511 31.61 2.19 0.24
N PHE A 512 32.67 2.84 0.73
CA PHE A 512 33.00 2.87 2.16
C PHE A 512 31.89 3.50 3.00
N GLN A 513 31.33 4.62 2.53
CA GLN A 513 30.25 5.32 3.21
C GLN A 513 28.95 4.53 3.17
N ALA A 514 28.61 3.90 2.05
CA ALA A 514 27.42 3.06 1.91
C ALA A 514 27.49 1.82 2.82
N GLU A 515 28.64 1.12 2.84
CA GLU A 515 28.83 -0.03 3.73
C GLU A 515 28.81 0.41 5.21
N LEU A 516 29.39 1.56 5.55
CA LEU A 516 29.30 2.11 6.92
C LEU A 516 27.90 2.58 7.30
N SER A 517 27.12 3.16 6.39
CA SER A 517 25.79 3.67 6.72
C SER A 517 24.78 2.53 6.90
N VAL A 518 24.89 1.48 6.09
CA VAL A 518 23.96 0.33 6.11
C VAL A 518 24.39 -0.69 7.14
N ILE A 519 25.67 -1.11 7.15
CA ILE A 519 26.09 -2.31 7.89
C ILE A 519 26.35 -2.02 9.38
N GLY A 520 26.76 -0.80 9.72
CA GLY A 520 27.03 -0.48 11.12
C GLY A 520 25.75 -0.37 11.98
N ARG A 521 24.56 -0.19 11.39
CA ARG A 521 23.28 -0.06 12.12
C ARG A 521 22.56 -1.39 12.33
N ILE A 522 23.08 -2.48 11.78
CA ILE A 522 22.44 -3.80 11.80
C ILE A 522 22.83 -4.54 13.08
N TYR A 523 21.84 -4.93 13.88
CA TYR A 523 22.03 -5.85 15.00
C TYR A 523 21.11 -7.06 14.85
N HIS A 524 21.58 -8.05 14.12
CA HIS A 524 20.85 -9.29 13.91
C HIS A 524 21.83 -10.47 13.84
N MET A 525 21.37 -11.66 14.23
CA MET A 525 22.21 -12.86 14.34
C MET A 525 22.70 -13.42 12.99
N ASN A 526 22.10 -12.99 11.87
CA ASN A 526 22.35 -13.57 10.55
C ASN A 526 23.21 -12.71 9.59
N PRO A 527 23.23 -11.37 9.68
CA PRO A 527 24.26 -10.53 9.04
C PRO A 527 25.59 -10.53 9.81
N VAL A 528 26.71 -10.40 9.09
CA VAL A 528 28.04 -10.31 9.71
C VAL A 528 28.18 -9.00 10.48
N ARG A 529 28.56 -9.10 11.75
CA ARG A 529 28.70 -7.93 12.63
C ARG A 529 29.90 -7.06 12.26
N MET A 530 29.70 -5.74 12.29
CA MET A 530 30.76 -4.75 12.11
C MET A 530 31.36 -4.33 13.46
N TRP A 531 32.68 -4.33 13.56
CA TRP A 531 33.42 -3.92 14.75
C TRP A 531 34.02 -2.52 14.62
N GLY A 532 34.25 -2.03 13.41
CA GLY A 532 34.89 -0.74 13.24
C GLY A 532 35.35 -0.42 11.83
N CYS A 533 36.09 0.68 11.71
CA CYS A 533 36.73 1.08 10.46
C CYS A 533 38.03 1.87 10.68
N CYS A 534 38.83 1.97 9.62
CA CYS A 534 39.96 2.89 9.51
C CYS A 534 39.78 3.76 8.25
N SER A 535 39.79 5.08 8.46
CA SER A 535 39.69 6.09 7.39
C SER A 535 40.88 7.06 7.42
N GLN A 536 42.08 6.57 7.76
CA GLN A 536 43.26 7.42 7.89
C GLN A 536 43.92 7.70 6.53
N GLY A 537 43.98 8.97 6.13
CA GLY A 537 44.58 9.39 4.87
C GLY A 537 43.91 8.73 3.66
N LYS A 538 44.69 7.97 2.89
CA LYS A 538 44.23 7.22 1.71
C LYS A 538 43.64 5.83 2.02
N HIS A 539 43.68 5.41 3.28
CA HIS A 539 43.25 4.07 3.66
C HIS A 539 41.76 4.09 3.99
N ARG A 540 41.01 3.19 3.35
CA ARG A 540 39.60 2.90 3.65
C ARG A 540 39.50 1.41 3.94
N ILE A 541 39.30 1.09 5.21
CA ILE A 541 39.37 -0.27 5.72
C ILE A 541 38.19 -0.51 6.66
N LEU A 542 37.51 -1.63 6.47
CA LEU A 542 36.40 -2.07 7.30
C LEU A 542 36.84 -3.27 8.14
N VAL A 543 36.41 -3.28 9.41
CA VAL A 543 36.73 -4.33 10.37
C VAL A 543 35.43 -5.00 10.81
N SER A 544 35.29 -6.27 10.48
CA SER A 544 34.11 -7.08 10.79
C SER A 544 34.49 -8.35 11.54
N GLU A 545 33.48 -9.06 12.02
CA GLU A 545 33.65 -10.39 12.58
C GLU A 545 34.27 -11.35 11.54
N TYR A 546 35.14 -12.24 12.04
CA TYR A 546 35.71 -13.33 11.25
C TYR A 546 34.82 -14.57 11.33
N ILE A 547 34.46 -15.14 10.18
CA ILE A 547 33.63 -16.34 10.10
C ILE A 547 34.53 -17.55 9.86
N GLU A 548 34.55 -18.49 10.81
CA GLU A 548 35.50 -19.61 10.82
C GLU A 548 35.30 -20.61 9.66
N ASN A 549 34.05 -20.87 9.26
CA ASN A 549 33.70 -21.88 8.26
C ASN A 549 33.83 -21.39 6.81
N GLY A 550 34.39 -20.20 6.58
CA GLY A 550 34.57 -19.63 5.25
C GLY A 550 33.27 -19.28 4.54
N SER A 551 33.33 -19.13 3.22
CA SER A 551 32.17 -18.74 2.42
C SER A 551 31.31 -19.94 2.06
N LEU A 552 29.98 -19.73 2.00
CA LEU A 552 29.06 -20.76 1.51
C LEU A 552 29.37 -21.19 0.07
N ALA A 553 29.88 -20.28 -0.75
CA ALA A 553 30.29 -20.59 -2.12
C ALA A 553 31.40 -21.65 -2.17
N GLN A 554 32.41 -21.55 -1.30
CA GLN A 554 33.46 -22.58 -1.19
C GLN A 554 32.87 -23.94 -0.81
N LYS A 555 31.98 -23.97 0.20
CA LYS A 555 31.33 -25.22 0.66
C LYS A 555 30.38 -25.84 -0.38
N LEU A 556 29.82 -25.05 -1.29
CA LEU A 556 28.89 -25.53 -2.30
C LEU A 556 29.55 -25.85 -3.65
N PHE A 557 30.62 -25.14 -4.02
CA PHE A 557 31.15 -25.15 -5.39
C PHE A 557 32.63 -25.52 -5.52
N ASP A 558 33.47 -25.32 -4.49
CA ASP A 558 34.89 -25.73 -4.54
C ASP A 558 35.03 -27.20 -4.13
N ARG A 559 34.86 -28.10 -5.11
CA ARG A 559 35.08 -29.55 -4.95
C ARG A 559 36.49 -29.94 -5.38
N ASP A 560 37.50 -29.54 -4.61
CA ASP A 560 38.84 -30.11 -4.71
C ASP A 560 39.07 -31.15 -3.61
N GLY A 561 38.57 -32.36 -3.84
CA GLY A 561 39.26 -33.61 -3.45
C GLY A 561 39.45 -33.99 -1.97
N SER A 562 38.80 -33.38 -0.97
CA SER A 562 38.92 -33.82 0.43
C SER A 562 37.59 -34.15 1.11
N ASP A 563 37.50 -35.40 1.60
CA ASP A 563 36.55 -36.05 2.52
C ASP A 563 35.03 -35.79 2.38
N ASP A 564 34.29 -36.90 2.26
CA ASP A 564 32.81 -37.00 2.23
C ASP A 564 32.14 -36.41 3.50
N ASP A 565 32.92 -36.11 4.54
CA ASP A 565 32.49 -35.52 5.82
C ASP A 565 32.31 -33.99 5.79
N ASP A 566 32.70 -33.29 4.71
CA ASP A 566 32.58 -31.81 4.61
C ASP A 566 31.40 -31.33 3.74
N VAL A 567 30.56 -32.26 3.28
CA VAL A 567 29.36 -31.95 2.48
C VAL A 567 28.22 -31.54 3.40
N LEU A 568 27.72 -30.32 3.22
CA LEU A 568 26.57 -29.82 3.99
C LEU A 568 25.36 -30.76 3.83
N ASP A 569 24.90 -31.34 4.92
CA ASP A 569 23.69 -32.16 4.96
C ASP A 569 22.43 -31.30 4.73
N TRP A 570 21.29 -31.94 4.48
CA TRP A 570 20.05 -31.21 4.20
C TRP A 570 19.60 -30.31 5.35
N ASN A 571 19.75 -30.75 6.61
CA ASN A 571 19.38 -29.96 7.78
C ASN A 571 20.28 -28.74 7.96
N GLN A 572 21.56 -28.85 7.61
CA GLN A 572 22.50 -27.74 7.60
C GLN A 572 22.15 -26.76 6.48
N ARG A 573 21.88 -27.23 5.26
CA ARG A 573 21.44 -26.37 4.13
C ARG A 573 20.15 -25.63 4.44
N PHE A 574 19.16 -26.31 5.01
CA PHE A 574 17.88 -25.71 5.39
C PHE A 574 18.04 -24.64 6.47
N ARG A 575 18.86 -24.91 7.50
CA ARG A 575 19.19 -23.92 8.54
C ARG A 575 19.90 -22.70 7.97
N ILE A 576 20.83 -22.90 7.04
CA ILE A 576 21.52 -21.81 6.32
C ILE A 576 20.50 -20.99 5.53
N ALA A 577 19.61 -21.63 4.76
CA ALA A 577 18.59 -20.96 3.97
C ALA A 577 17.62 -20.11 4.83
N ILE A 578 17.13 -20.68 5.94
CA ILE A 578 16.31 -19.92 6.91
C ILE A 578 17.10 -18.74 7.48
N GLY A 579 18.37 -18.93 7.85
CA GLY A 579 19.21 -17.86 8.36
C GLY A 579 19.38 -16.72 7.36
N VAL A 580 19.61 -17.04 6.09
CA VAL A 580 19.69 -16.05 5.00
C VAL A 580 18.36 -15.32 4.83
N ALA A 581 17.24 -16.05 4.82
CA ALA A 581 15.91 -15.44 4.69
C ALA A 581 15.59 -14.50 5.86
N LYS A 582 15.87 -14.89 7.10
CA LYS A 582 15.71 -14.04 8.29
C LYS A 582 16.59 -12.80 8.24
N GLY A 583 17.86 -12.97 7.84
CA GLY A 583 18.78 -11.85 7.65
C GLY A 583 18.28 -10.86 6.61
N LEU A 584 17.82 -11.34 5.45
CA LEU A 584 17.29 -10.48 4.38
C LEU A 584 15.96 -9.83 4.76
N ALA A 585 15.06 -10.56 5.42
CA ALA A 585 13.81 -10.01 5.94
C ALA A 585 14.10 -8.83 6.87
N TYR A 586 15.00 -9.00 7.84
CA TYR A 586 15.43 -7.92 8.74
C TYR A 586 15.93 -6.67 7.98
N LEU A 587 16.74 -6.86 6.94
CA LEU A 587 17.23 -5.74 6.12
C LEU A 587 16.13 -5.04 5.32
N HIS A 588 15.11 -5.78 4.88
CA HIS A 588 14.03 -5.25 4.06
C HIS A 588 12.88 -4.65 4.87
N SER A 589 12.56 -5.18 6.06
CA SER A 589 11.40 -4.78 6.85
C SER A 589 11.72 -3.94 8.09
N GLU A 590 12.93 -4.04 8.65
CA GLU A 590 13.28 -3.40 9.95
C GLU A 590 14.41 -2.36 9.86
N CYS A 591 15.08 -2.20 8.71
CA CYS A 591 16.11 -1.16 8.49
C CYS A 591 15.57 0.14 7.84
N SER A 592 14.25 0.33 7.81
CA SER A 592 13.62 1.58 7.37
C SER A 592 12.80 2.22 8.50
N GLU A 593 13.50 2.73 9.52
CA GLU A 593 13.18 3.97 10.25
C GLU A 593 14.49 4.72 10.58
#